data_AF-A0A5E4PI58-F1
#
_entry.id   AF-A0A5E4PI58-F1
#
_cell.length_a   1.000
_cell.length_b   1.000
_cell.length_c   1.000
_cell.angle_alpha   90.00
_cell.angle_beta   90.00
_cell.angle_gamma   90.00
#
_symmetry.space_group_name_H-M   'P 1'
#
loop_
_entity.id
_entity.type
_entity.pdbx_description
1 polymer ?
#
loop_
_entity_poly.entity_id
_entity_poly.type
_entity_poly.pdbx_seq_one_letter_code
_entity_poly.pdbx_strand_id
1 'polypeptide(L)'
;MTEKATLTLKEAAPLLGFKGVYRLREKARRGLIPGAFKISSRWMVAVDEIMPYIRNYYKTLRKDLVPPRNVEWQSVKRKVAPTIILASRSAESECRNRLDALAKERRKNMKKNAEKK
;
A
#
# COMPACT_ATOMS: atom_id res chain seq x y z
N MET A 1 0.81 -33.37 12.43
CA MET A 1 0.87 -32.47 13.60
C MET A 1 1.29 -31.11 13.08
N THR A 2 0.40 -30.12 13.07
CA THR A 2 0.75 -28.75 12.66
C THR A 2 1.62 -28.14 13.75
N GLU A 3 2.86 -27.84 13.43
CA GLU A 3 3.73 -27.04 14.29
C GLU A 3 3.01 -25.71 14.57
N LYS A 4 2.57 -25.52 15.82
CA LYS A 4 1.94 -24.27 16.22
C LYS A 4 3.03 -23.20 16.21
N ALA A 5 2.91 -22.24 15.29
CA ALA A 5 3.83 -21.11 15.26
C ALA A 5 3.69 -20.32 16.57
N THR A 6 4.82 -20.07 17.25
CA THR A 6 4.86 -19.34 18.52
C THR A 6 5.75 -18.12 18.41
N LEU A 7 5.32 -17.00 18.98
CA LEU A 7 6.06 -15.76 19.05
C LEU A 7 6.59 -15.51 20.45
N THR A 8 7.76 -14.90 20.55
CA THR A 8 8.27 -14.37 21.81
C THR A 8 7.57 -13.06 22.16
N LEU A 9 7.57 -12.68 23.44
CA LEU A 9 7.02 -11.36 23.84
C LEU A 9 7.72 -10.17 23.17
N LYS A 10 8.99 -10.33 22.75
CA LYS A 10 9.74 -9.28 22.07
C LYS A 10 9.17 -9.02 20.67
N GLU A 11 8.77 -10.08 19.97
CA GLU A 11 8.14 -10.00 18.65
C GLU A 11 6.65 -9.63 18.76
N ALA A 12 5.95 -10.14 19.77
CA ALA A 12 4.53 -9.88 19.95
C ALA A 12 4.24 -8.43 20.42
N ALA A 13 5.15 -7.79 21.16
CA ALA A 13 4.95 -6.43 21.67
C ALA A 13 4.64 -5.39 20.59
N PRO A 14 5.47 -5.22 19.53
CA PRO A 14 5.16 -4.26 18.47
C PRO A 14 3.88 -4.61 17.70
N LEU A 15 3.61 -5.92 17.48
CA LEU A 15 2.41 -6.37 16.75
C LEU A 15 1.10 -6.06 17.49
N LEU A 16 1.17 -5.99 18.81
CA LEU A 16 0.03 -5.66 19.67
C LEU A 16 0.00 -4.17 20.08
N GLY A 17 0.89 -3.35 19.52
CA GLY A 17 0.94 -1.92 19.80
C GLY A 17 1.50 -1.56 21.18
N PHE A 18 2.20 -2.47 21.86
CA PHE A 18 2.85 -2.17 23.14
C PHE A 18 4.23 -1.53 22.90
N LYS A 19 4.47 -0.40 23.57
CA LYS A 19 5.78 0.29 23.57
C LYS A 19 6.90 -0.51 24.24
N GLY A 20 6.58 -1.56 25.00
CA GLY A 20 7.59 -2.32 25.74
C GLY A 20 7.11 -3.68 26.22
N VAL A 21 8.07 -4.59 26.38
CA VAL A 21 7.85 -6.00 26.73
C VAL A 21 7.32 -6.17 28.16
N TYR A 22 7.68 -5.26 29.07
CA TYR A 22 7.26 -5.33 30.48
C TYR A 22 5.73 -5.30 30.65
N ARG A 23 5.07 -4.30 30.04
CA ARG A 23 3.60 -4.17 30.10
C ARG A 23 2.90 -5.37 29.46
N LEU A 24 3.46 -5.90 28.38
CA LEU A 24 2.92 -7.10 27.73
C LEU A 24 3.05 -8.33 28.65
N ARG A 25 4.20 -8.50 29.31
CA ARG A 25 4.43 -9.60 30.26
C ARG A 25 3.48 -9.51 31.46
N GLU A 26 3.24 -8.31 31.97
CA GLU A 26 2.30 -8.10 33.08
C GLU A 26 0.87 -8.48 32.68
N LYS A 27 0.43 -8.09 31.49
CA LYS A 27 -0.87 -8.50 30.94
C LYS A 27 -0.97 -10.00 30.68
N ALA A 28 0.10 -10.61 30.18
CA ALA A 28 0.16 -12.07 30.00
C ALA A 28 0.03 -12.81 31.34
N ARG A 29 0.70 -12.33 32.40
CA ARG A 29 0.55 -12.86 33.76
C ARG A 29 -0.87 -12.74 34.30
N ARG A 30 -1.59 -11.68 33.93
CA ARG A 30 -3.00 -11.46 34.29
C ARG A 30 -3.99 -12.23 33.41
N GLY A 31 -3.53 -13.03 32.45
CA GLY A 31 -4.39 -13.77 31.53
C GLY A 31 -5.12 -12.89 30.50
N LEU A 32 -4.67 -11.66 30.29
CA LEU A 32 -5.31 -10.69 29.37
C LEU A 32 -4.83 -10.83 27.93
N ILE A 33 -3.82 -11.67 27.68
CA ILE A 33 -3.29 -11.91 26.34
C ILE A 33 -3.71 -13.32 25.91
N PRO A 34 -4.54 -13.44 24.85
CA PRO A 34 -4.98 -14.74 24.35
C PRO A 34 -3.78 -15.52 23.81
N GLY A 35 -3.77 -16.83 24.07
CA GLY A 35 -2.67 -17.71 23.66
C GLY A 35 -1.32 -17.40 24.29
N ALA A 36 -1.25 -16.59 25.34
CA ALA A 36 -0.03 -16.41 26.10
C ALA A 36 0.18 -17.57 27.08
N PHE A 37 1.33 -18.21 26.98
CA PHE A 37 1.73 -19.29 27.87
C PHE A 37 3.21 -19.19 28.21
N LYS A 38 3.62 -19.90 29.26
CA LYS A 38 5.00 -19.89 29.73
C LYS A 38 5.63 -21.24 29.48
N ILE A 39 6.72 -21.27 28.70
CA ILE A 39 7.57 -22.44 28.55
C ILE A 39 8.83 -22.21 29.37
N SER A 40 9.03 -23.04 30.38
CA SER A 40 10.13 -22.93 31.35
C SER A 40 10.17 -21.55 32.02
N SER A 41 11.01 -20.63 31.52
CA SER A 41 11.18 -19.27 32.02
C SER A 41 10.73 -18.18 31.04
N ARG A 42 10.34 -18.55 29.82
CA ARG A 42 10.01 -17.61 28.74
C ARG A 42 8.51 -17.60 28.49
N TRP A 43 7.98 -16.38 28.37
CA TRP A 43 6.61 -16.18 27.91
C TRP A 43 6.60 -16.21 26.38
N MET A 44 5.68 -16.99 25.85
CA MET A 44 5.46 -17.17 24.43
C MET A 44 3.97 -17.00 24.14
N VAL A 45 3.66 -16.73 22.88
CA VAL A 45 2.30 -16.52 22.42
C VAL A 45 2.06 -17.38 21.20
N ALA A 46 0.99 -18.17 21.21
CA ALA A 46 0.55 -18.92 20.04
C ALA A 46 0.02 -17.95 18.97
N VAL A 47 0.58 -18.02 17.76
CA VAL A 47 0.21 -17.13 16.64
C VAL A 47 -1.27 -17.25 16.31
N ASP A 48 -1.77 -18.48 16.24
CA ASP A 48 -3.16 -18.76 15.83
C ASP A 48 -4.19 -18.12 16.75
N GLU A 49 -3.89 -18.06 18.04
CA GLU A 49 -4.80 -17.50 19.05
C GLU A 49 -4.69 -15.97 19.12
N ILE A 50 -3.53 -15.39 18.83
CA ILE A 50 -3.34 -13.94 18.88
C ILE A 50 -3.70 -13.23 17.56
N MET A 51 -3.68 -13.93 16.43
CA MET A 51 -4.01 -13.38 15.12
C MET A 51 -5.41 -12.73 15.05
N PRO A 52 -6.49 -13.33 15.58
CA PRO A 52 -7.80 -12.69 15.64
C PRO A 52 -7.77 -11.38 16.42
N TYR A 53 -7.02 -11.33 17.53
CA TYR A 53 -6.89 -10.14 18.37
C TYR A 53 -6.15 -9.02 17.62
N ILE A 54 -5.04 -9.35 16.97
CA ILE A 54 -4.27 -8.44 16.12
C ILE A 54 -5.15 -7.91 14.98
N ARG A 55 -5.87 -8.79 14.29
CA ARG A 55 -6.77 -8.41 13.19
C ARG A 55 -7.85 -7.44 13.65
N ASN A 56 -8.42 -7.65 14.84
CA ASN A 56 -9.41 -6.74 15.39
C ASN A 56 -8.80 -5.38 15.76
N TYR A 57 -7.65 -5.39 16.42
CA TYR A 57 -6.90 -4.18 16.78
C TYR A 57 -6.55 -3.31 15.56
N TYR A 58 -6.11 -3.92 14.45
CA TYR A 58 -5.82 -3.17 13.22
C TYR A 58 -7.08 -2.77 12.44
N LYS A 59 -8.19 -3.50 12.57
CA LYS A 59 -9.49 -3.08 12.01
C LYS A 59 -10.00 -1.80 12.67
N THR A 60 -9.85 -1.66 13.98
CA THR A 60 -10.25 -0.43 14.69
C THR A 60 -9.31 0.72 14.35
N LEU A 61 -8.00 0.52 14.44
CA LEU A 61 -7.01 1.54 14.06
C LEU A 61 -7.16 2.04 12.62
N ARG A 62 -7.50 1.17 11.66
CA ARG A 62 -7.75 1.59 10.27
C ARG A 62 -8.91 2.57 10.15
N LYS A 63 -9.94 2.47 11.00
CA LYS A 63 -11.07 3.41 10.98
C LYS A 63 -10.67 4.80 11.46
N ASP A 64 -9.69 4.87 12.35
CA ASP A 64 -9.20 6.13 12.92
C ASP A 64 -8.13 6.78 12.03
N LEU A 65 -7.31 5.96 11.35
CA LEU A 65 -6.25 6.43 10.45
C LEU A 65 -6.75 6.75 9.03
N VAL A 66 -7.81 6.09 8.58
CA VAL A 66 -8.46 6.39 7.31
C VAL A 66 -9.68 7.22 7.65
N PRO A 67 -9.66 8.55 7.46
CA PRO A 67 -10.87 9.34 7.63
C PRO A 67 -11.98 8.70 6.80
N PRO A 68 -13.25 8.72 7.26
CA PRO A 68 -14.35 8.18 6.49
C PRO A 68 -14.24 8.71 5.07
N ARG A 69 -14.41 7.82 4.09
CA ARG A 69 -14.35 8.12 2.66
C ARG A 69 -15.54 9.00 2.26
N ASN A 70 -15.72 10.14 2.92
CA ASN A 70 -16.82 11.04 2.73
C ASN A 70 -16.30 12.35 2.10
N VAL A 71 -16.53 12.36 0.77
CA VAL A 71 -16.91 13.45 -0.13
C VAL A 71 -15.98 14.60 -0.54
N GLU A 72 -14.95 15.02 0.22
CA GLU A 72 -14.28 16.28 -0.20
C GLU A 72 -13.35 16.14 -1.43
N TRP A 73 -12.69 14.99 -1.61
CA TRP A 73 -11.82 14.74 -2.77
C TRP A 73 -12.56 14.66 -4.11
N GLN A 74 -13.88 14.49 -4.12
CA GLN A 74 -14.69 14.55 -5.34
C GLN A 74 -15.08 15.99 -5.70
N SER A 75 -15.20 16.89 -4.72
CA SER A 75 -15.53 18.30 -4.93
C SER A 75 -14.36 19.10 -5.48
N VAL A 76 -13.11 18.74 -5.13
CA VAL A 76 -11.91 19.40 -5.67
C VAL A 76 -11.68 19.09 -7.16
N LYS A 77 -12.07 17.90 -7.64
CA LYS A 77 -11.91 17.53 -9.06
C LYS A 77 -12.77 18.34 -10.02
N ARG A 78 -13.82 19.03 -9.56
CA ARG A 78 -14.67 19.84 -10.44
C ARG A 78 -14.07 21.20 -10.84
N LYS A 79 -13.09 21.72 -10.10
CA LYS A 79 -12.47 23.03 -10.43
C LYS A 79 -11.16 22.94 -11.23
N VAL A 80 -10.47 21.80 -11.21
CA VAL A 80 -9.16 21.63 -11.89
C VAL A 80 -9.26 20.84 -13.21
N ALA A 81 -10.39 20.18 -13.46
CA ALA A 81 -10.57 19.31 -14.63
C ALA A 81 -10.44 20.00 -16.02
N PRO A 82 -10.88 21.25 -16.27
CA PRO A 82 -10.80 21.75 -17.64
C PRO A 82 -9.36 22.05 -18.08
N THR A 83 -8.49 22.53 -17.18
CA THR A 83 -7.15 23.00 -17.55
C THR A 83 -6.17 21.86 -17.83
N ILE A 84 -6.20 20.79 -17.02
CA ILE A 84 -5.30 19.64 -17.23
C ILE A 84 -5.69 18.87 -18.49
N ILE A 85 -7.00 18.69 -18.75
CA ILE A 85 -7.48 17.96 -19.93
C ILE A 85 -7.19 18.74 -21.23
N LEU A 86 -7.27 20.08 -21.23
CA LEU A 86 -6.89 20.89 -22.39
C LEU A 86 -5.38 20.81 -22.69
N ALA A 87 -4.52 20.85 -21.66
CA ALA A 87 -3.07 20.77 -21.85
C ALA A 87 -2.64 19.40 -22.43
N SER A 88 -3.24 18.29 -21.95
CA SER A 88 -2.96 16.95 -22.48
C SER A 88 -3.37 16.80 -23.94
N ARG A 89 -4.53 17.33 -24.33
CA ARG A 89 -4.99 17.29 -25.74
C ARG A 89 -4.10 18.13 -26.67
N SER A 90 -3.61 19.28 -26.20
CA SER A 90 -2.65 20.10 -26.97
C SER A 90 -1.35 19.33 -27.22
N ALA A 91 -0.78 18.74 -26.17
CA ALA A 91 0.47 17.97 -26.27
C ALA A 91 0.33 16.70 -27.14
N GLU A 92 -0.81 16.01 -27.07
CA GLU A 92 -1.09 14.84 -27.92
C GLU A 92 -1.21 15.22 -29.40
N SER A 93 -1.83 16.36 -29.70
CA SER A 93 -1.97 16.86 -31.08
C SER A 93 -0.62 17.25 -31.68
N GLU A 94 0.25 17.89 -30.91
CA GLU A 94 1.60 18.24 -31.31
C GLU A 94 2.47 17.00 -31.55
N CYS A 95 2.36 15.98 -30.69
CA CYS A 95 3.07 14.71 -30.88
C CYS A 95 2.63 13.99 -32.16
N ARG A 96 1.32 13.93 -32.44
CA ARG A 96 0.80 13.34 -33.69
C ARG A 96 1.30 14.09 -34.92
N ASN A 97 1.24 15.42 -34.90
CA ASN A 97 1.71 16.24 -36.00
C ASN A 97 3.21 16.07 -36.28
N ARG A 98 4.03 15.96 -35.23
CA ARG A 98 5.48 15.68 -35.35
C ARG A 98 5.75 14.30 -35.94
N LEU A 99 5.01 13.27 -35.53
CA LEU A 99 5.14 11.92 -36.08
C LEU A 99 4.77 11.86 -37.57
N ASP A 100 3.68 12.53 -37.96
CA ASP A 100 3.26 12.61 -39.36
C ASP A 100 4.27 13.38 -40.23
N ALA A 101 4.88 14.44 -39.70
CA ALA A 101 5.95 15.17 -40.40
C ALA A 101 7.17 14.27 -40.64
N LEU A 102 7.63 13.55 -39.61
CA LEU A 102 8.75 12.61 -39.72
C LEU A 102 8.45 11.47 -40.69
N ALA A 103 7.21 10.95 -40.70
CA ALA A 103 6.79 9.92 -41.64
C ALA A 103 6.83 10.42 -43.10
N LYS A 104 6.38 11.66 -43.34
CA LYS A 104 6.46 12.30 -44.67
C LYS A 104 7.90 12.52 -45.10
N GLU A 105 8.79 12.96 -44.22
CA GLU A 105 10.21 13.12 -44.51
C GLU A 105 10.88 11.78 -44.88
N ARG A 106 10.63 10.73 -44.09
CA ARG A 106 11.15 9.39 -44.39
C ARG A 106 10.69 8.88 -45.76
N ARG A 107 9.42 9.08 -46.10
CA ARG A 107 8.89 8.71 -47.44
C ARG A 107 9.56 9.49 -48.56
N LYS A 108 9.82 10.80 -48.39
CA LYS A 108 10.54 11.61 -49.37
C LYS A 108 11.99 11.14 -49.53
N ASN A 109 12.67 10.83 -48.43
CA ASN A 109 14.06 10.35 -48.47
C ASN A 109 14.17 8.96 -49.12
N MET A 110 13.21 8.06 -48.88
CA MET A 110 13.17 6.77 -49.57
C MET A 110 12.97 6.93 -51.08
N LYS A 111 12.08 7.83 -51.53
CA LYS A 111 11.90 8.12 -52.96
C LYS A 111 13.16 8.71 -53.60
N LYS A 112 13.79 9.69 -52.95
CA LYS A 112 15.06 10.29 -53.41
C LYS A 112 16.21 9.28 -53.49
N ASN A 113 16.23 8.28 -52.61
CA ASN A 113 17.23 7.21 -52.64
C ASN A 113 16.93 6.15 -53.71
N ALA A 114 15.66 5.97 -54.09
CA ALA A 114 15.25 5.08 -55.18
C ALA A 114 15.56 5.68 -56.57
N GLU A 115 15.51 7.01 -56.72
CA GLU A 115 15.83 7.72 -57.97
C GLU A 115 17.34 7.91 -58.21
N LYS A 116 18.18 7.63 -57.20
CA LYS A 116 19.65 7.74 -57.27
C LYS A 116 20.37 6.40 -57.52
N LYS A 117 19.63 5.31 -57.71
CA LYS A 117 20.14 4.00 -58.12
C LYS A 117 19.74 3.74 -59.57
#